data_AF-A0A9X3PD61-F1
#
_entry.id   AF-A0A9X3PD61-F1
#
_cell.length_a   1.000
_cell.length_b   1.000
_cell.length_c   1.000
_cell.angle_alpha   90.00
_cell.angle_beta   90.00
_cell.angle_gamma   90.00
#
_symmetry.space_group_name_H-M   'P 1'
#
loop_
_entity.id
_entity.type
_entity.pdbx_description
1 polymer ?
#
loop_
_entity_poly.entity_id
_entity_poly.type
_entity_poly.pdbx_seq_one_letter_code
_entity_poly.pdbx_strand_id
1 'polypeptide(L)'
;MPSIDVNPDDLTAAASKLREAVSYADMASQYSTEADPEWWMWGLPGVVTAPIYFALADGWRSLLSDTGQAIEGLSQRLEDSCNGYVEIDSVIGEEFGSLLTDLSGAYGDYKDATQNPPMITTT
;
A
#
# COMPACT_ATOMS: atom_id res chain seq x y z
N MET A 1 18.11 -7.71 -16.53
CA MET A 1 17.04 -7.94 -15.55
C MET A 1 15.89 -7.03 -15.95
N PRO A 2 14.65 -7.51 -16.07
CA PRO A 2 13.53 -6.62 -16.31
C PRO A 2 13.36 -5.74 -15.06
N SER A 3 13.52 -4.43 -15.21
CA SER A 3 13.17 -3.48 -14.15
C SER A 3 11.65 -3.55 -14.00
N ILE A 4 11.18 -4.05 -12.86
CA ILE A 4 9.78 -3.93 -12.50
C ILE A 4 9.60 -2.43 -12.23
N ASP A 5 8.94 -1.76 -13.18
CA ASP A 5 8.54 -0.36 -13.04
C ASP A 5 7.35 -0.33 -12.08
N VAL A 6 7.65 -0.20 -10.79
CA VAL A 6 6.65 -0.22 -9.72
C VAL A 6 6.20 1.21 -9.49
N ASN A 7 5.07 1.58 -10.10
CA ASN A 7 4.46 2.88 -9.87
C ASN A 7 3.67 2.87 -8.54
N PRO A 8 4.00 3.75 -7.57
CA PRO A 8 3.29 3.84 -6.29
C PRO A 8 1.78 4.13 -6.43
N ASP A 9 1.37 4.85 -7.48
CA ASP A 9 -0.05 5.12 -7.75
C ASP A 9 -0.82 3.85 -8.14
N ASP A 10 -0.19 3.01 -8.97
CA ASP A 10 -0.78 1.73 -9.41
C ASP A 10 -0.89 0.74 -8.24
N LEU A 11 0.08 0.76 -7.34
CA LEU A 11 0.07 -0.01 -6.10
C LEU A 11 -1.10 0.41 -5.19
N THR A 12 -1.27 1.72 -4.98
CA THR A 12 -2.37 2.26 -4.16
C THR A 12 -3.73 1.93 -4.78
N ALA A 13 -3.86 2.05 -6.10
CA ALA A 13 -5.08 1.67 -6.82
C ALA A 13 -5.37 0.16 -6.72
N ALA A 14 -4.34 -0.70 -6.78
CA ALA A 14 -4.48 -2.14 -6.60
C ALA A 14 -4.91 -2.50 -5.17
N ALA A 15 -4.33 -1.86 -4.15
CA ALA A 15 -4.73 -2.03 -2.75
C ALA A 15 -6.20 -1.63 -2.53
N SER A 16 -6.63 -0.49 -3.11
CA SER A 16 -8.03 -0.05 -3.03
C SER A 16 -8.99 -1.06 -3.67
N LYS A 17 -8.66 -1.61 -4.85
CA LYS A 17 -9.48 -2.63 -5.53
C LYS A 17 -9.56 -3.94 -4.74
N LEU A 18 -8.47 -4.33 -4.08
CA LEU A 18 -8.43 -5.50 -3.23
C LEU A 18 -9.33 -5.32 -2.00
N ARG A 19 -9.27 -4.16 -1.33
CA ARG A 19 -10.18 -3.83 -0.21
C ARG A 19 -11.64 -3.79 -0.65
N GLU A 20 -11.93 -3.27 -1.85
CA GLU A 20 -13.28 -3.31 -2.42
C GLU A 20 -13.75 -4.76 -2.63
N ALA A 21 -12.91 -5.63 -3.20
CA ALA A 21 -13.22 -7.05 -3.38
C ALA A 21 -13.48 -7.78 -2.04
N VAL A 22 -12.73 -7.44 -0.98
CA VAL A 22 -12.98 -7.96 0.38
C VAL A 22 -14.33 -7.49 0.90
N SER A 23 -14.70 -6.22 0.69
CA SER A 23 -16.02 -5.72 1.10
C SER A 23 -17.18 -6.46 0.41
N TYR A 24 -17.03 -6.79 -0.88
CA TYR A 24 -18.01 -7.61 -1.60
C TYR A 24 -18.08 -9.04 -1.04
N ALA A 25 -16.94 -9.63 -0.67
CA ALA A 25 -16.91 -10.94 -0.05
C ALA A 25 -17.58 -10.96 1.33
N ASP A 26 -17.38 -9.91 2.14
CA ASP A 26 -18.04 -9.75 3.44
C ASP A 26 -19.55 -9.56 3.29
N MET A 27 -19.99 -8.74 2.32
CA MET A 27 -21.40 -8.59 2.01
C MET A 27 -22.00 -9.92 1.56
N ALA A 28 -21.33 -10.66 0.67
CA ALA A 28 -21.79 -11.98 0.24
C ALA A 28 -21.87 -12.99 1.40
N SER A 29 -20.92 -12.93 2.34
CA SER A 29 -20.92 -13.73 3.57
C SER A 29 -22.12 -13.38 4.47
N GLN A 30 -22.39 -12.09 4.69
CA GLN A 30 -23.57 -11.64 5.43
C GLN A 30 -24.86 -12.10 4.77
N TYR A 31 -25.02 -11.87 3.47
CA TYR A 31 -26.19 -12.34 2.71
C TYR A 31 -26.35 -13.85 2.81
N SER A 32 -25.26 -14.61 2.75
CA SER A 32 -25.32 -16.08 2.91
C SER A 32 -25.82 -16.46 4.30
N THR A 33 -25.40 -15.76 5.34
CA THR A 33 -25.80 -16.02 6.73
C THR A 33 -27.26 -15.65 6.97
N GLU A 34 -27.73 -14.55 6.39
CA GLU A 34 -29.14 -14.16 6.45
C GLU A 34 -30.04 -15.10 5.64
N ALA A 35 -29.49 -15.71 4.59
CA ALA A 35 -30.19 -16.68 3.75
C ALA A 35 -30.15 -18.12 4.30
N ASP A 36 -29.37 -18.39 5.35
CA ASP A 36 -29.28 -19.73 5.96
C ASP A 36 -30.67 -20.14 6.48
N PRO A 37 -31.25 -21.25 5.99
CA PRO A 37 -32.53 -21.71 6.49
C PRO A 37 -32.34 -22.30 7.89
N GLU A 38 -33.20 -21.91 8.81
CA GLU A 38 -33.26 -22.52 10.14
C GLU A 38 -33.39 -24.04 10.06
N TRP A 39 -32.78 -24.78 10.99
CA TRP A 39 -32.72 -26.26 10.92
C TRP A 39 -34.10 -26.93 10.74
N TRP A 40 -35.16 -26.32 11.28
CA TRP A 40 -36.54 -26.81 11.17
C TRP A 40 -37.18 -26.56 9.79
N MET A 41 -36.64 -25.65 8.98
CA MET A 41 -37.11 -25.36 7.61
C MET A 41 -36.73 -26.45 6.60
N TRP A 42 -35.75 -27.29 6.93
CA TRP A 42 -35.26 -28.39 6.09
C TRP A 42 -36.10 -29.68 6.20
N GLY A 43 -37.07 -29.71 7.12
CA GLY A 43 -37.91 -30.89 7.39
C GLY A 43 -37.12 -32.11 7.89
N LEU A 44 -37.73 -33.30 7.81
CA LEU A 44 -37.10 -34.57 8.22
C LEU A 44 -35.74 -34.86 7.54
N PRO A 45 -35.54 -34.58 6.24
CA PRO A 45 -34.23 -34.71 5.61
C PRO A 45 -33.16 -33.81 6.24
N GLY A 46 -33.56 -32.64 6.73
CA GLY A 46 -32.71 -31.66 7.39
C GLY A 46 -31.96 -32.15 8.62
N VAL A 47 -32.52 -33.11 9.36
CA VAL A 47 -31.89 -33.62 10.59
C VAL A 47 -30.51 -34.21 10.33
N VAL A 48 -30.30 -34.78 9.13
CA VAL A 48 -29.03 -35.43 8.76
C VAL A 48 -28.16 -34.50 7.91
N THR A 49 -28.78 -33.65 7.08
CA THR A 49 -28.05 -32.80 6.12
C THR A 49 -27.68 -31.42 6.65
N ALA A 50 -28.47 -30.84 7.56
CA ALA A 50 -28.22 -29.50 8.09
C ALA A 50 -26.85 -29.37 8.80
N PRO A 51 -26.39 -30.32 9.63
CA PRO A 51 -25.06 -30.22 10.24
C PRO A 51 -23.93 -30.17 9.22
N ILE A 52 -24.05 -30.92 8.12
CA ILE A 52 -23.05 -30.95 7.04
C ILE A 52 -23.06 -29.61 6.29
N TYR A 53 -24.25 -29.09 6.00
CA TYR A 53 -24.40 -27.78 5.38
C TYR A 53 -23.77 -26.67 6.23
N PHE A 54 -24.12 -26.59 7.51
CA PHE A 54 -23.58 -25.54 8.40
C PHE A 54 -22.07 -25.66 8.57
N ALA A 55 -21.51 -26.88 8.64
CA ALA A 55 -20.06 -27.07 8.68
C ALA A 55 -19.36 -26.55 7.42
N LEU A 56 -19.95 -26.76 6.24
CA LEU A 56 -19.42 -26.23 4.97
C LEU A 56 -19.58 -24.71 4.88
N ALA A 57 -20.73 -24.18 5.33
CA ALA A 57 -21.01 -22.75 5.35
C ALA A 57 -20.03 -22.01 6.26
N ASP A 58 -19.78 -22.53 7.46
CA ASP A 58 -18.82 -21.96 8.41
C ASP A 58 -17.38 -22.04 7.89
N GLY A 59 -17.01 -23.16 7.24
CA GLY A 59 -15.71 -23.29 6.59
C GLY A 59 -15.49 -22.26 5.47
N TRP A 60 -16.52 -22.03 4.65
CA TRP A 60 -16.50 -21.00 3.61
C TRP A 60 -16.34 -19.60 4.20
N ARG A 61 -17.11 -19.27 5.25
CA ARG A 61 -17.02 -17.97 5.94
C ARG A 61 -15.64 -17.75 6.57
N SER A 62 -15.07 -18.78 7.19
CA SER A 62 -13.71 -18.72 7.76
C SER A 62 -12.67 -18.42 6.67
N LEU A 63 -12.76 -19.08 5.52
CA LEU A 63 -11.85 -18.85 4.39
C LEU A 63 -11.94 -17.40 3.87
N LEU A 64 -13.16 -16.85 3.77
CA LEU A 64 -13.36 -15.46 3.37
C LEU A 64 -12.73 -14.49 4.39
N SER A 65 -12.91 -14.76 5.68
CA SER A 65 -12.32 -13.92 6.75
C SER A 65 -10.80 -13.94 6.73
N ASP A 66 -10.18 -15.13 6.62
CA ASP A 66 -8.73 -15.27 6.55
C ASP A 66 -8.14 -14.59 5.30
N THR A 67 -8.85 -14.72 4.17
CA THR A 67 -8.47 -14.05 2.92
C THR A 67 -8.55 -12.54 3.06
N GLY A 68 -9.60 -12.01 3.69
CA GLY A 68 -9.75 -10.58 3.98
C GLY A 68 -8.61 -10.04 4.84
N GLN A 69 -8.24 -10.74 5.91
CA GLN A 69 -7.11 -10.38 6.77
C GLN A 69 -5.77 -10.41 6.03
N ALA A 70 -5.54 -11.42 5.20
CA ALA A 70 -4.32 -11.52 4.39
C ALA A 70 -4.21 -10.38 3.37
N ILE A 71 -5.33 -10.00 2.74
CA ILE A 71 -5.40 -8.87 1.82
C ILE A 71 -5.13 -7.55 2.55
N GLU A 72 -5.70 -7.35 3.73
CA GLU A 72 -5.46 -6.13 4.52
C GLU A 72 -4.00 -6.05 5.00
N GLY A 73 -3.41 -7.18 5.39
CA GLY A 73 -1.99 -7.24 5.71
C GLY A 73 -1.10 -6.93 4.49
N LEU A 74 -1.52 -7.32 3.28
CA LEU A 74 -0.79 -7.00 2.06
C LEU A 74 -0.94 -5.52 1.67
N SER A 75 -2.14 -4.94 1.77
CA SER A 75 -2.38 -3.53 1.47
C SER A 75 -1.61 -2.62 2.42
N GLN A 76 -1.61 -2.91 3.73
CA GLN A 76 -0.84 -2.15 4.71
C GLN A 76 0.66 -2.16 4.38
N ARG A 77 1.24 -3.33 4.08
CA ARG A 77 2.66 -3.43 3.71
C ARG A 77 2.98 -2.65 2.44
N LEU A 78 2.02 -2.57 1.52
CA LEU A 78 2.15 -1.81 0.28
C LEU A 78 2.18 -0.30 0.55
N GLU A 79 1.27 0.19 1.40
CA GLU A 79 1.20 1.58 1.86
C GLU A 79 2.47 1.97 2.62
N ASP A 80 2.92 1.13 3.55
CA ASP A 80 4.16 1.36 4.30
C ASP A 80 5.37 1.46 3.36
N SER A 81 5.42 0.61 2.33
CA SER A 81 6.50 0.65 1.34
C SER A 81 6.45 1.93 0.50
N CYS A 82 5.25 2.35 0.07
CA CYS A 82 5.04 3.58 -0.69
C CYS A 82 5.45 4.82 0.13
N ASN A 83 5.04 4.88 1.40
CA ASN A 83 5.40 5.96 2.31
C ASN A 83 6.92 6.04 2.51
N GLY A 84 7.59 4.89 2.66
CA GLY A 84 9.05 4.84 2.75
C GLY A 84 9.75 5.37 1.50
N TYR A 85 9.24 5.06 0.30
CA TYR A 85 9.77 5.63 -0.94
C TYR A 85 9.59 7.15 -1.01
N VAL A 86 8.42 7.67 -0.66
CA VAL A 86 8.14 9.11 -0.65
C VAL A 86 9.04 9.85 0.35
N GLU A 87 9.26 9.28 1.54
CA GLU A 87 10.14 9.85 2.55
C GLU A 87 11.59 9.90 2.06
N ILE A 88 12.08 8.80 1.47
CA ILE A 88 13.43 8.74 0.89
C ILE A 88 13.60 9.76 -0.23
N ASP A 89 12.65 9.86 -1.16
CA ASP A 89 12.70 10.83 -2.26
C ASP A 89 12.69 12.27 -1.74
N SER A 90 11.92 12.55 -0.68
CA SER A 90 11.90 13.87 -0.03
C SER A 90 13.26 14.22 0.56
N VAL A 91 13.88 13.31 1.32
CA VAL A 91 15.20 13.51 1.94
C VAL A 91 16.28 13.69 0.87
N ILE A 92 16.29 12.85 -0.16
CA ILE A 92 17.23 12.96 -1.28
C ILE A 92 17.03 14.28 -2.02
N GLY A 93 15.79 14.72 -2.23
CA GLY A 93 15.47 16.00 -2.85
C GLY A 93 16.00 17.20 -2.05
N GLU A 94 15.84 17.17 -0.73
CA GLU A 94 16.41 18.19 0.16
C GLU A 94 17.94 18.19 0.15
N GLU A 95 18.58 17.02 0.23
CA GLU A 95 20.05 16.91 0.16
C GLU A 95 20.59 17.38 -1.19
N PHE A 96 19.97 16.98 -2.31
CA PHE A 96 20.35 17.45 -3.64
C PHE A 96 20.15 18.97 -3.78
N GLY A 97 19.05 19.51 -3.27
CA GLY A 97 18.78 20.96 -3.27
C GLY A 97 19.83 21.74 -2.47
N SER A 98 20.21 21.23 -1.30
CA SER A 98 21.29 21.80 -0.48
C SER A 98 22.63 21.75 -1.21
N LEU A 99 23.01 20.59 -1.76
CA LEU A 99 24.23 20.41 -2.53
C LEU A 99 24.31 21.37 -3.72
N LEU A 100 23.20 21.55 -4.44
CA LEU A 100 23.14 22.42 -5.61
C LEU A 100 23.25 23.90 -5.23
N THR A 101 22.69 24.28 -4.08
CA THR A 101 22.83 25.62 -3.50
C THR A 101 24.28 25.89 -3.10
N ASP A 102 24.92 24.96 -2.38
CA ASP A 102 26.32 25.07 -1.96
C ASP A 102 27.27 25.15 -3.17
N LEU A 103 27.06 24.31 -4.18
CA LEU A 103 27.85 24.32 -5.40
C LEU A 103 27.71 25.65 -6.16
N SER A 104 26.48 26.19 -6.21
CA SER A 104 26.21 27.46 -6.88
C SER A 104 26.86 28.64 -6.16
N GLY A 105 26.88 28.62 -4.82
CA GLY A 105 27.56 29.62 -3.99
C GLY A 105 29.07 29.59 -4.20
N ALA A 106 29.68 28.39 -4.10
CA ALA A 106 31.11 28.22 -4.32
C ALA A 106 31.55 28.63 -5.74
N TYR A 107 30.70 28.35 -6.75
CA TYR A 107 30.94 28.81 -8.11
C TYR A 107 30.84 30.33 -8.25
N GLY A 108 29.88 30.97 -7.57
CA GLY A 108 29.75 32.42 -7.49
C GLY A 108 30.99 33.08 -6.88
N ASP A 109 31.43 32.58 -5.74
CA ASP A 109 32.63 33.06 -5.05
C ASP A 109 33.90 32.92 -5.92
N TYR A 110 34.06 31.78 -6.60
CA TYR A 110 35.15 31.57 -7.56
C TYR A 110 35.09 32.56 -8.72
N LYS A 111 33.90 32.74 -9.32
CA LYS A 111 33.70 33.68 -10.43
C LYS A 111 34.07 35.11 -10.01
N ASP A 112 33.63 35.55 -8.83
CA ASP A 112 33.92 36.89 -8.33
C ASP A 112 35.41 37.07 -8.01
N ALA A 113 36.06 36.06 -7.44
CA ALA A 113 37.50 36.06 -7.19
C ALA A 113 38.33 36.14 -8.48
N THR A 114 37.84 35.58 -9.59
CA THR A 114 38.50 35.68 -10.90
C THR A 114 38.18 36.98 -11.65
N GLN A 115 37.02 37.59 -11.44
CA GLN A 115 36.62 38.84 -12.10
C GLN A 115 37.15 40.10 -11.39
N ASN A 116 37.41 40.04 -10.09
CA ASN A 116 37.95 41.16 -9.31
C ASN A 116 39.10 40.70 -8.39
N PRO A 117 40.29 40.40 -8.96
CA PRO A 117 41.39 39.84 -8.19
C PRO A 117 41.84 40.83 -7.10
N PRO A 118 42.19 40.36 -5.90
CA PRO A 118 42.65 41.24 -4.83
C PRO A 118 43.88 42.03 -5.30
N MET A 119 43.79 43.36 -5.27
CA MET A 119 44.93 44.25 -5.49
C MET A 119 45.99 43.92 -4.43
N ILE A 120 47.05 43.22 -4.85
CA ILE A 120 48.23 42.99 -4.03
C ILE A 120 48.87 44.36 -3.78
N THR A 121 48.56 44.98 -2.65
CA THR A 121 49.30 46.13 -2.14
C THR A 121 50.63 45.64 -1.60
N THR A 122 51.60 45.48 -2.49
CA THR A 122 53.01 45.32 -2.12
C THR A 122 53.46 46.59 -1.41
N THR A 123 53.70 46.51 -0.10
CA THR A 123 54.35 47.58 0.69
C THR A 123 55.83 47.25 0.82
#